data_AF-A0A8S3Z616-F1
#
_entry.id   AF-A0A8S3Z616-F1
#
_cell.length_a   1.000
_cell.length_b   1.000
_cell.length_c   1.000
_cell.angle_alpha   90.00
_cell.angle_beta   90.00
_cell.angle_gamma   90.00
#
_symmetry.space_group_name_H-M   'P 1'
#
loop_
_entity.id
_entity.type
_entity.pdbx_description
1 polymer ?
#
loop_
_entity_poly.entity_id
_entity_poly.type
_entity_poly.pdbx_seq_one_letter_code
_entity_poly.pdbx_strand_id
1 'polypeptide(L)'
;MYNEIDVASEKASLLSAMSCSKEQWILYHYMELILEPDSPIRKQDALSVISSVARNNLGRRLAWDFFRGRYDVLKEQFGTSFAWRNVISAITESFNTEFHLKEVTAFKESQSGNLGSGERAFEQGIEKVHSNIRWMNLNIPIITQWLRDQNYLS
;
A
#
# COMPACT_ATOMS: atom_id res chain seq x y z
N MET A 1 11.27 -4.21 23.64
CA MET A 1 10.77 -2.85 23.30
C MET A 1 9.31 -2.85 22.85
N TYR A 2 8.88 -3.36 21.68
CA TYR A 2 7.43 -3.38 21.33
C TYR A 2 6.59 -4.24 22.29
N ASN A 3 7.08 -5.44 22.62
CA ASN A 3 6.40 -6.38 23.51
C ASN A 3 6.41 -5.97 24.99
N GLU A 4 7.18 -4.94 25.35
CA GLU A 4 7.35 -4.48 26.74
C GLU A 4 6.53 -3.22 27.05
N ILE A 5 5.84 -2.67 26.05
CA ILE A 5 5.00 -1.49 26.20
C ILE A 5 3.60 -1.97 26.58
N ASP A 6 3.03 -1.41 27.65
CA ASP A 6 1.63 -1.68 28.02
C ASP A 6 0.65 -0.63 27.46
N VAL A 7 1.17 0.53 27.05
CA VAL A 7 0.36 1.65 26.56
C VAL A 7 0.03 1.46 25.08
N ALA A 8 -1.26 1.30 24.77
CA ALA A 8 -1.73 1.08 23.40
C ALA A 8 -1.35 2.21 22.43
N SER A 9 -1.33 3.47 22.88
CA SER A 9 -0.92 4.60 22.05
C SER A 9 0.57 4.58 21.70
N GLU A 10 1.44 4.15 22.62
CA GLU A 10 2.88 4.01 22.36
C GLU A 10 3.17 2.86 21.39
N LYS A 11 2.41 1.75 21.49
CA LYS A 11 2.44 0.69 20.47
C LYS A 11 2.05 1.25 19.10
N ALA A 12 0.97 2.01 19.00
CA ALA A 12 0.56 2.63 17.74
C ALA A 12 1.63 3.59 17.17
N SER A 13 2.29 4.38 18.02
CA SER A 13 3.40 5.24 17.60
C SER A 13 4.61 4.46 17.09
N LEU A 14 4.99 3.37 17.74
CA LEU A 14 6.07 2.48 17.26
C LEU A 14 5.70 1.78 15.95
N LEU A 15 4.48 1.29 15.85
CA LEU A 15 3.93 0.71 14.62
C LEU A 15 4.00 1.70 13.46
N SER A 16 3.62 2.96 13.71
CA SER A 16 3.75 4.02 12.71
C SER A 16 5.22 4.29 12.36
N ALA A 17 6.10 4.42 13.36
CA ALA A 17 7.53 4.67 13.13
C ALA A 17 8.22 3.57 12.30
N MET A 18 7.86 2.30 12.50
CA MET A 18 8.41 1.19 11.72
C MET A 18 8.03 1.27 10.24
N SER A 19 6.83 1.76 9.91
CA SER A 19 6.44 1.98 8.50
C SER A 19 7.24 3.09 7.80
N CYS A 20 7.89 3.96 8.56
CA CYS A 20 8.77 5.02 8.05
C CYS A 20 10.22 4.56 7.84
N SER A 21 10.54 3.29 8.11
CA SER A 21 11.88 2.74 7.91
C SER A 21 12.34 2.90 6.46
N LYS A 22 13.65 3.08 6.28
CA LYS A 22 14.31 3.06 4.96
C LYS A 22 14.83 1.67 4.59
N GLU A 23 14.83 0.74 5.54
CA GLU A 23 15.28 -0.63 5.35
C GLU A 23 14.12 -1.50 4.87
N GLN A 24 14.20 -1.99 3.62
CA GLN A 24 13.13 -2.79 3.00
C GLN A 24 12.82 -4.07 3.77
N TRP A 25 13.83 -4.74 4.34
CA TRP A 25 13.63 -5.96 5.11
C TRP A 25 12.85 -5.71 6.40
N ILE A 26 13.02 -4.52 7.03
CA ILE A 26 12.22 -4.12 8.20
C ILE A 26 10.76 -3.93 7.78
N LEU A 27 10.51 -3.23 6.67
CA LEU A 27 9.16 -3.02 6.14
C LEU A 27 8.48 -4.36 5.79
N TYR A 28 9.22 -5.30 5.19
CA TYR A 28 8.71 -6.62 4.84
C TYR A 28 8.40 -7.46 6.08
N HIS A 29 9.35 -7.57 7.00
CA HIS A 29 9.16 -8.28 8.27
C HIS A 29 7.97 -7.69 9.04
N TYR A 30 7.83 -6.36 9.02
CA TYR A 30 6.73 -5.69 9.67
C TYR A 30 5.35 -6.07 9.09
N MET A 31 5.25 -6.24 7.77
CA MET A 31 4.02 -6.76 7.15
C MET A 31 3.82 -8.26 7.42
N GLU A 32 4.86 -9.09 7.44
CA GLU A 32 4.74 -10.51 7.79
C GLU A 32 4.26 -10.71 9.24
N LEU A 33 4.71 -9.86 10.18
CA LEU A 33 4.29 -9.91 11.59
C LEU A 33 2.77 -9.84 11.76
N ILE A 34 2.02 -9.17 10.87
CA ILE A 34 0.56 -9.07 11.02
C ILE A 34 -0.16 -10.39 10.70
N LEU A 35 0.51 -11.32 10.02
CA LEU A 35 -0.03 -12.63 9.63
C LEU A 35 0.32 -13.73 10.63
N GLU A 36 1.24 -13.46 11.56
CA GLU A 36 1.66 -14.43 12.57
C GLU A 36 0.54 -14.71 13.59
N PRO A 37 0.32 -15.99 13.98
CA PRO A 37 -0.72 -16.35 14.95
C PRO A 37 -0.57 -15.65 16.31
N ASP A 38 0.68 -15.48 16.76
CA ASP A 38 1.04 -14.85 18.03
C ASP A 38 1.43 -13.37 17.84
N SER A 39 0.95 -12.75 16.76
CA SER A 39 1.26 -11.36 16.47
C SER A 39 0.88 -10.46 17.63
N PRO A 40 1.81 -9.63 18.13
CA PRO A 40 1.48 -8.65 19.16
C PRO A 40 0.67 -7.46 18.57
N ILE A 41 0.46 -7.44 17.25
CA ILE A 41 -0.34 -6.45 16.52
C ILE A 41 -1.81 -6.90 16.52
N ARG A 42 -2.70 -6.01 16.97
CA ARG A 42 -4.13 -6.30 16.98
C ARG A 42 -4.67 -6.43 15.56
N LYS A 43 -5.60 -7.37 15.33
CA LYS A 43 -6.19 -7.61 14.00
C LYS A 43 -6.84 -6.37 13.37
N GLN A 44 -7.44 -5.47 14.16
CA GLN A 44 -7.99 -4.22 13.64
C GLN A 44 -6.92 -3.22 13.16
N ASP A 45 -5.71 -3.31 13.69
CA ASP A 45 -4.59 -2.42 13.37
C ASP A 45 -3.68 -3.02 12.27
N ALA A 46 -3.74 -4.35 12.07
CA ALA A 46 -2.97 -5.09 11.07
C ALA A 46 -3.04 -4.48 9.65
N LEU A 47 -4.25 -4.14 9.18
CA LEU A 47 -4.42 -3.55 7.85
C LEU A 47 -3.86 -2.12 7.72
N SER A 48 -3.76 -1.40 8.83
CA SER A 48 -3.12 -0.08 8.85
C SER A 48 -1.62 -0.16 8.62
N VAL A 49 -0.99 -1.29 8.96
CA VAL A 49 0.44 -1.56 8.70
C VAL A 49 0.71 -1.55 7.20
N ILE A 50 -0.02 -2.37 6.43
CA ILE A 50 0.12 -2.45 4.97
C ILE A 50 -0.13 -1.08 4.34
N SER A 51 -1.18 -0.39 4.77
CA SER A 51 -1.53 0.93 4.24
C SER A 51 -0.44 1.97 4.52
N SER A 52 0.18 1.92 5.70
CA SER A 52 1.27 2.83 6.08
C SER A 52 2.54 2.54 5.26
N VAL A 53 2.90 1.26 5.09
CA VAL A 53 4.03 0.86 4.24
C VAL A 53 3.79 1.24 2.78
N ALA A 54 2.57 1.09 2.28
CA ALA A 54 2.20 1.51 0.92
C ALA A 54 2.35 3.02 0.67
N ARG A 55 2.33 3.85 1.71
CA ARG A 55 2.55 5.31 1.60
C ARG A 55 4.03 5.69 1.63
N ASN A 56 4.91 4.82 2.14
CA ASN A 56 6.35 5.01 2.15
C ASN A 56 6.92 4.89 0.72
N ASN A 57 7.76 5.82 0.29
CA ASN A 57 8.36 5.82 -1.06
C ASN A 57 9.08 4.51 -1.42
N LEU A 58 9.78 3.90 -0.45
CA LEU A 58 10.47 2.62 -0.61
C LEU A 58 9.53 1.42 -0.36
N GLY A 59 8.44 1.65 0.38
CA GLY A 59 7.46 0.63 0.75
C GLY A 59 6.34 0.41 -0.26
N ARG A 60 6.04 1.38 -1.14
CA ARG A 60 4.98 1.29 -2.17
C ARG A 60 5.01 -0.02 -2.95
N ARG A 61 6.14 -0.30 -3.58
CA ARG A 61 6.31 -1.51 -4.39
C ARG A 61 6.28 -2.77 -3.53
N LEU A 62 6.95 -2.72 -2.38
CA LEU A 62 7.01 -3.83 -1.44
C LEU A 62 5.63 -4.22 -0.91
N ALA A 63 4.78 -3.24 -0.57
CA ALA A 63 3.43 -3.46 -0.09
C ALA A 63 2.54 -4.09 -1.16
N TRP A 64 2.66 -3.66 -2.42
CA TRP A 64 1.96 -4.28 -3.54
C TRP A 64 2.39 -5.73 -3.76
N ASP A 65 3.70 -5.98 -3.78
CA ASP A 65 4.23 -7.33 -4.00
C ASP A 65 3.86 -8.27 -2.85
N PHE A 66 3.93 -7.78 -1.60
CA PHE A 66 3.43 -8.49 -0.42
C PHE A 66 1.94 -8.79 -0.52
N PHE A 67 1.11 -7.78 -0.82
CA PHE A 67 -0.34 -7.94 -0.91
C PHE A 67 -0.73 -8.99 -1.96
N ARG A 68 -0.10 -8.98 -3.14
CA ARG A 68 -0.34 -9.98 -4.18
C ARG A 68 0.15 -11.37 -3.77
N GLY A 69 1.36 -11.46 -3.22
CA GLY A 69 1.97 -12.74 -2.83
C GLY A 69 1.30 -13.41 -1.63
N ARG A 70 0.61 -12.64 -0.78
CA ARG A 70 -0.11 -13.11 0.41
C ARG A 70 -1.63 -12.96 0.28
N TYR A 71 -2.15 -12.73 -0.93
CA TYR A 71 -3.54 -12.33 -1.13
C TYR A 71 -4.56 -13.26 -0.48
N ASP A 72 -4.42 -14.57 -0.67
CA ASP A 72 -5.39 -15.55 -0.14
C ASP A 72 -5.43 -15.53 1.39
N VAL A 73 -4.26 -15.50 2.04
CA VAL A 73 -4.14 -15.42 3.50
C VAL A 73 -4.72 -14.10 4.02
N LEU A 74 -4.38 -12.99 3.36
CA LEU A 74 -4.89 -11.67 3.72
C LEU A 74 -6.42 -11.60 3.58
N LYS A 75 -6.96 -12.17 2.51
CA LYS A 75 -8.38 -12.19 2.25
C LYS A 75 -9.12 -13.08 3.25
N GLU A 76 -8.57 -14.25 3.57
CA GLU A 76 -9.12 -15.15 4.59
C GLU A 76 -9.20 -14.46 5.95
N GLN A 77 -8.13 -13.79 6.37
CA GLN A 77 -8.06 -13.16 7.69
C GLN A 77 -8.83 -11.84 7.77
N PHE A 78 -8.86 -11.05 6.69
CA PHE A 78 -9.28 -9.65 6.72
C PHE A 78 -10.28 -9.24 5.64
N GLY A 79 -10.67 -10.11 4.71
CA GLY A 79 -11.51 -9.75 3.56
C GLY A 79 -12.93 -9.26 3.91
N THR A 80 -13.40 -9.53 5.13
CA THR A 80 -14.67 -9.02 5.68
C THR A 80 -14.51 -7.73 6.49
N SER A 81 -13.28 -7.32 6.78
CA SER A 81 -12.99 -6.10 7.53
C SER A 81 -13.42 -4.85 6.74
N PHE A 82 -14.01 -3.88 7.43
CA PHE A 82 -14.32 -2.58 6.84
C PHE A 82 -13.08 -1.86 6.29
N ALA A 83 -11.90 -2.14 6.86
CA ALA A 83 -10.64 -1.54 6.42
C ALA A 83 -10.03 -2.23 5.18
N TRP A 84 -10.57 -3.36 4.71
CA TRP A 84 -10.04 -4.10 3.56
C TRP A 84 -9.96 -3.25 2.29
N ARG A 85 -11.03 -2.50 2.02
CA ARG A 85 -11.10 -1.58 0.87
C ARG A 85 -10.03 -0.49 0.95
N ASN A 86 -9.75 0.01 2.15
CA ASN A 86 -8.75 1.05 2.38
C ASN A 86 -7.34 0.55 2.04
N VAL A 87 -7.04 -0.73 2.30
CA VAL A 87 -5.76 -1.33 1.90
C VAL A 87 -5.63 -1.38 0.39
N ILE A 88 -6.66 -1.85 -0.31
CA ILE A 88 -6.66 -1.91 -1.79
C ILE A 88 -6.47 -0.50 -2.39
N SER A 89 -7.15 0.50 -1.83
CA SER A 89 -6.96 1.89 -2.23
C SER A 89 -5.52 2.36 -1.95
N ALA A 90 -4.97 2.09 -0.76
CA ALA A 90 -3.63 2.55 -0.39
C ALA A 90 -2.52 1.93 -1.26
N ILE A 91 -2.58 0.64 -1.54
CA ILE A 91 -1.55 -0.05 -2.34
C ILE A 91 -1.58 0.38 -3.82
N THR A 92 -2.72 0.88 -4.32
CA THR A 92 -2.86 1.35 -5.71
C THR A 92 -2.76 2.88 -5.85
N GLU A 93 -2.87 3.63 -4.75
CA GLU A 93 -2.98 5.10 -4.74
C GLU A 93 -1.85 5.82 -5.50
N SER A 94 -0.62 5.34 -5.34
CA SER A 94 0.59 5.96 -5.90
C SER A 94 0.91 5.56 -7.34
N PHE A 95 0.14 4.63 -7.91
CA PHE A 95 0.42 4.10 -9.24
C PHE A 95 0.07 5.10 -10.33
N ASN A 96 1.02 5.35 -11.21
CA ASN A 96 0.94 6.44 -12.19
C ASN A 96 1.65 6.11 -13.52
N THR A 97 1.86 4.83 -13.84
CA THR A 97 2.49 4.37 -15.09
C THR A 97 1.64 3.30 -15.76
N GLU A 98 1.78 3.14 -17.08
CA GLU A 98 1.14 2.07 -17.84
C GLU A 98 1.52 0.66 -17.33
N PHE A 99 2.74 0.51 -16.80
CA PHE A 99 3.16 -0.75 -16.20
C PHE A 99 2.34 -1.07 -14.95
N HIS A 100 2.19 -0.10 -14.05
CA HIS A 100 1.37 -0.29 -12.84
C HIS A 100 -0.10 -0.58 -13.18
N LEU A 101 -0.65 0.10 -14.18
CA LEU A 101 -2.00 -0.15 -14.65
C LEU A 101 -2.17 -1.60 -15.11
N LYS A 102 -1.25 -2.09 -15.93
CA LYS A 102 -1.26 -3.50 -16.37
C LYS A 102 -1.16 -4.47 -15.19
N GLU A 103 -0.30 -4.20 -14.21
CA GLU A 103 -0.17 -5.06 -13.03
C GLU A 103 -1.48 -5.15 -12.23
N VAL A 104 -2.14 -4.02 -11.94
CA VAL A 104 -3.37 -4.01 -11.13
C VAL A 104 -4.53 -4.65 -11.90
N THR A 105 -4.67 -4.36 -13.19
CA THR A 105 -5.72 -4.96 -14.03
C THR A 105 -5.53 -6.47 -14.14
N ALA A 106 -4.31 -6.93 -14.45
CA ALA A 106 -4.02 -8.37 -14.53
C ALA A 106 -4.24 -9.07 -13.18
N PHE A 107 -3.88 -8.43 -12.07
CA PHE A 107 -4.16 -8.98 -10.75
C PHE A 107 -5.66 -9.10 -10.49
N LYS A 108 -6.44 -8.04 -10.78
CA LYS A 108 -7.90 -8.05 -10.65
C LYS A 108 -8.52 -9.20 -11.46
N GLU A 109 -8.11 -9.35 -12.71
CA GLU A 109 -8.57 -10.41 -13.61
C GLU A 109 -8.20 -11.81 -13.09
N SER A 110 -6.96 -12.00 -12.61
CA SER A 110 -6.50 -13.27 -12.05
C SER A 110 -7.27 -13.69 -10.80
N GLN A 111 -7.86 -12.72 -10.08
CA GLN A 111 -8.66 -12.93 -8.89
C GLN A 111 -10.17 -12.83 -9.16
N SER A 112 -10.61 -12.85 -10.42
CA SER A 112 -12.02 -12.72 -10.78
C SER A 112 -12.89 -13.76 -10.06
N GLY A 113 -13.99 -13.32 -9.46
CA GLY A 113 -14.84 -14.14 -8.59
C GLY A 113 -14.30 -14.34 -7.16
N ASN A 114 -13.01 -14.06 -6.92
CA ASN A 114 -12.34 -14.14 -5.62
C ASN A 114 -12.06 -12.75 -5.01
N LEU A 115 -12.58 -11.65 -5.56
CA LEU A 115 -12.36 -10.30 -5.02
C LEU A 115 -13.34 -9.92 -3.89
N GLY A 116 -14.52 -10.52 -3.86
CA GLY A 116 -15.53 -10.31 -2.82
C GLY A 116 -15.83 -8.82 -2.56
N SER A 117 -15.72 -8.38 -1.30
CA SER A 117 -15.98 -7.00 -0.89
C SER A 117 -15.01 -5.96 -1.49
N GLY A 118 -13.88 -6.41 -2.06
CA GLY A 118 -12.81 -5.61 -2.63
C GLY A 118 -12.96 -5.28 -4.11
N GLU A 119 -13.89 -5.91 -4.83
CA GLU A 119 -14.11 -5.72 -6.29
C GLU A 119 -14.16 -4.23 -6.68
N ARG A 120 -15.05 -3.48 -6.03
CA ARG A 120 -15.25 -2.05 -6.28
C ARG A 120 -14.01 -1.22 -5.92
N ALA A 121 -13.23 -1.63 -4.93
CA ALA A 121 -12.01 -0.92 -4.56
C ALA A 121 -10.92 -1.09 -5.64
N PHE A 122 -10.83 -2.25 -6.29
CA PHE A 122 -9.95 -2.43 -7.44
C PHE A 122 -10.39 -1.60 -8.65
N GLU A 123 -11.70 -1.54 -8.94
CA GLU A 123 -12.22 -0.69 -10.03
C GLU A 123 -11.85 0.77 -9.82
N GLN A 124 -12.11 1.30 -8.63
CA GLN A 124 -11.76 2.67 -8.26
C GLN A 124 -10.25 2.90 -8.28
N GLY A 125 -9.46 1.90 -7.85
CA GLY A 125 -8.00 1.93 -7.95
C GLY A 125 -7.54 2.08 -9.40
N ILE A 126 -8.07 1.25 -10.32
CA ILE A 126 -7.74 1.30 -11.76
C ILE A 126 -8.11 2.65 -12.37
N GLU A 127 -9.31 3.18 -12.10
CA GLU A 127 -9.73 4.51 -12.54
C GLU A 127 -8.80 5.61 -12.02
N LYS A 128 -8.34 5.48 -10.77
CA LYS A 128 -7.37 6.40 -10.16
C LYS A 128 -6.02 6.32 -10.86
N VAL A 129 -5.52 5.12 -11.18
CA VAL A 129 -4.26 4.94 -11.93
C VAL A 129 -4.34 5.61 -13.30
N HIS A 130 -5.44 5.44 -14.04
CA HIS A 130 -5.66 6.16 -15.31
C HIS A 130 -5.59 7.67 -15.14
N SER A 131 -6.24 8.20 -14.10
CA SER A 131 -6.23 9.62 -13.78
C SER A 131 -4.81 10.12 -13.44
N ASN A 132 -4.05 9.33 -12.67
CA ASN A 132 -2.66 9.64 -12.32
C ASN A 132 -1.74 9.64 -13.55
N ILE A 133 -1.86 8.65 -14.45
CA ILE A 133 -1.09 8.59 -15.71
C ILE A 133 -1.37 9.83 -16.55
N ARG A 134 -2.65 10.18 -16.72
CA ARG A 134 -3.04 11.39 -17.47
C ARG A 134 -2.45 12.65 -16.83
N TRP A 135 -2.51 12.76 -15.51
CA TRP A 135 -1.92 13.88 -14.80
C TRP A 135 -0.41 13.96 -15.01
N MET A 136 0.30 12.83 -14.92
CA MET A 136 1.75 12.77 -15.15
C MET A 136 2.10 13.25 -16.57
N ASN A 137 1.39 12.75 -17.58
CA ASN A 137 1.66 13.10 -18.98
C ASN A 137 1.42 14.59 -19.28
N LEU A 138 0.41 15.20 -18.66
CA LEU A 138 0.08 16.61 -18.87
C LEU A 138 0.99 17.55 -18.07
N ASN A 139 1.33 17.20 -16.83
CA ASN A 139 1.93 18.14 -15.89
C ASN A 139 3.44 17.98 -15.72
N ILE A 140 4.00 16.77 -15.88
CA ILE A 140 5.45 16.56 -15.71
C ILE A 140 6.29 17.41 -16.67
N PRO A 141 5.97 17.52 -17.98
CA PRO A 141 6.72 18.39 -18.87
C PRO A 141 6.69 19.85 -18.42
N ILE A 142 5.53 20.34 -17.99
CA ILE A 142 5.32 21.73 -17.52
C ILE A 142 6.12 21.99 -16.24
N ILE A 143 6.00 21.11 -15.25
CA ILE A 143 6.72 21.24 -13.96
C ILE A 143 8.23 21.14 -14.18
N THR A 144 8.67 20.23 -15.05
CA THR A 144 10.10 20.07 -15.36
C THR A 144 10.66 21.32 -16.01
N GLN A 145 9.92 21.92 -16.96
CA GLN A 145 10.34 23.17 -17.59
C GLN A 145 10.40 24.31 -16.57
N TRP A 146 9.35 24.47 -15.74
CA TRP A 146 9.32 25.48 -14.70
C TRP A 146 10.50 25.34 -13.72
N LEU A 147 10.81 24.13 -13.28
CA LEU A 147 11.95 23.88 -12.38
C LEU A 147 13.30 24.22 -13.03
N ARG A 148 13.46 23.98 -14.34
CA ARG A 148 14.66 24.40 -15.10
C ARG A 148 14.76 25.92 -15.20
N ASP A 149 13.65 26.59 -15.50
CA ASP A 149 13.60 28.05 -15.61
C ASP A 149 13.95 28.73 -14.27
N GLN A 150 13.69 28.07 -13.15
CA GLN A 150 14.05 28.52 -11.80
C GLN A 150 15.43 28.04 -11.31
N ASN A 151 16.23 27.38 -12.15
CA ASN A 151 17.53 26.77 -11.79
C ASN A 151 17.47 25.75 -10.63
N TYR A 152 16.32 25.09 -10.43
CA TYR A 152 16.20 23.98 -9.47
C TYR A 152 16.56 22.61 -10.06
N LEU A 153 16.54 22.50 -11.40
CA LEU A 153 17.01 21.33 -12.14
C LEU A 153 18.12 21.79 -13.08
N SER A 154 19.33 21.26 -12.87
CA SER A 154 20.49 21.42 -13.75
C SER A 154 20.38 20.60 -15.02
#